data_AF-A0A9D1V7B5-F1
#
_entry.id   AF-A0A9D1V7B5-F1
#
_cell.length_a   1.000
_cell.length_b   1.000
_cell.length_c   1.000
_cell.angle_alpha   90.00
_cell.angle_beta   90.00
_cell.angle_gamma   90.00
#
_symmetry.space_group_name_H-M   'P 1'
#
loop_
_entity.id
_entity.type
_entity.pdbx_description
1 polymer ?
#
loop_
_entity_poly.entity_id
_entity_poly.type
_entity_poly.pdbx_seq_one_letter_code
_entity_poly.pdbx_strand_id
1 'polypeptide(L)' 'MTRGELARENFKKGYNCTQAVLLAFSDLLELDEKTALKIAAPFGGGAGRMRELCGTVSAMLMVCGLIFYDAE' A
#
# COMPACT_ATOMS: atom_id res chain seq x y z
N MET A 1 14.00 3.30 11.04
CA MET A 1 13.74 2.29 10.01
C MET A 1 13.47 2.98 8.68
N THR A 2 13.92 2.39 7.58
CA THR A 2 13.56 2.83 6.22
C THR A 2 12.14 2.39 5.86
N ARG A 3 11.55 3.02 4.83
CA ARG A 3 10.24 2.60 4.28
C ARG A 3 10.25 1.14 3.80
N GLY A 4 11.37 0.69 3.22
CA GLY A 4 11.54 -0.70 2.81
C GLY A 4 11.56 -1.68 3.98
N GLU A 5 12.18 -1.30 5.10
CA GLU A 5 12.18 -2.12 6.33
C GLU A 5 10.77 -2.23 6.92
N LEU A 6 10.03 -1.12 7.00
CA LEU A 6 8.64 -1.10 7.47
C LEU A 6 7.74 -1.97 6.59
N ALA A 7 7.87 -1.85 5.26
CA ALA A 7 7.12 -2.68 4.32
C ALA A 7 7.44 -4.17 4.50
N ARG A 8 8.72 -4.51 4.69
CA ARG A 8 9.14 -5.89 4.96
C ARG A 8 8.53 -6.44 6.25
N GLU A 9 8.49 -5.64 7.32
CA GLU A 9 7.86 -6.05 8.57
C GLU A 9 6.36 -6.23 8.43
N ASN A 10 5.68 -5.33 7.74
CA ASN A 10 4.24 -5.45 7.47
C ASN A 10 3.95 -6.72 6.65
N PHE A 11 4.76 -7.04 5.64
CA PHE A 11 4.61 -8.28 4.88
C PHE A 11 4.78 -9.52 5.77
N LYS A 12 5.76 -9.51 6.69
CA LYS A 12 5.97 -10.59 7.67
C LYS A 12 4.82 -10.73 8.67
N LYS A 13 4.06 -9.67 8.93
CA LYS A 13 2.83 -9.70 9.75
C LYS A 13 1.64 -10.36 9.03
N GLY A 14 1.78 -10.72 7.74
CA GLY A 14 0.76 -11.40 6.95
C GLY A 14 -0.04 -10.49 6.02
N TYR A 15 0.29 -9.19 5.97
CA TYR A 15 -0.27 -8.29 4.96
C TYR A 15 0.24 -8.63 3.56
N ASN A 16 -0.60 -8.45 2.55
CA ASN A 16 -0.18 -8.68 1.18
C ASN A 16 0.83 -7.60 0.70
N CYS A 17 1.44 -7.80 -0.47
CA CYS A 17 2.48 -6.90 -0.98
C CYS A 17 2.03 -5.43 -1.15
N THR A 18 0.78 -5.17 -1.54
CA THR A 18 0.23 -3.81 -1.65
C THR A 18 0.01 -3.20 -0.27
N GLN A 19 -0.67 -3.93 0.61
CA GLN A 19 -0.95 -3.50 1.99
C GLN A 19 0.33 -3.20 2.76
N ALA A 20 1.35 -4.06 2.61
CA ALA A 20 2.63 -3.91 3.27
C ALA A 20 3.32 -2.58 2.92
N VAL A 21 3.29 -2.22 1.64
CA VAL A 21 3.89 -0.98 1.13
C VAL A 21 3.04 0.22 1.50
N LEU A 22 1.72 0.17 1.33
CA LEU A 22 0.85 1.31 1.67
C LEU A 22 0.96 1.66 3.16
N LEU A 23 0.96 0.65 4.04
CA LEU A 23 1.14 0.86 5.49
C LEU A 23 2.53 1.34 5.88
N ALA A 24 3.55 1.14 5.03
CA ALA A 24 4.88 1.70 5.31
C ALA A 24 4.93 3.23 5.19
N PHE A 25 3.88 3.85 4.63
CA PHE A 25 3.73 5.29 4.48
C PHE A 25 2.59 5.87 5.32
N SER A 26 1.93 5.09 6.19
CA SER A 26 0.71 5.51 6.91
C SER A 26 0.87 6.78 7.75
N ASP A 27 2.07 7.08 8.24
CA ASP A 27 2.42 8.32 8.95
C ASP A 27 2.40 9.58 8.07
N LEU A 28 2.43 9.42 6.75
CA LEU A 28 2.35 10.51 5.77
C LEU A 28 0.97 10.62 5.11
N LEU A 29 0.06 9.69 5.40
CA LEU A 29 -1.25 9.63 4.77
C LEU A 29 -2.30 10.12 5.76
N GLU A 30 -3.20 10.99 5.32
CA GLU A 30 -4.42 11.33 6.05
C GLU A 30 -5.49 10.23 5.90
N LEU A 31 -5.07 8.97 6.05
CA LEU A 31 -5.90 7.79 5.85
C LEU A 31 -5.76 6.86 7.05
N ASP A 32 -6.88 6.45 7.62
CA ASP A 32 -6.85 5.48 8.71
C ASP A 32 -6.34 4.12 8.22
N GLU A 33 -5.59 3.42 9.07
CA GLU A 33 -4.96 2.15 8.75
C GLU A 33 -5.96 1.09 8.26
N LYS A 34 -7.15 1.03 8.84
CA LYS A 34 -8.18 0.04 8.46
C LYS A 34 -8.70 0.30 7.05
N THR A 35 -8.89 1.56 6.68
CA THR A 35 -9.27 1.95 5.32
C THR A 35 -8.15 1.68 4.34
N ALA A 36 -6.89 2.02 4.67
CA ALA A 36 -5.73 1.70 3.86
C ALA A 36 -5.63 0.20 3.57
N LEU A 37 -5.79 -0.64 4.59
CA LEU A 37 -5.77 -2.09 4.45
C LEU A 37 -6.87 -2.63 3.53
N LYS A 38 -8.09 -2.10 3.65
CA LYS A 38 -9.23 -2.51 2.81
C LYS A 38 -9.04 -2.13 1.36
N ILE A 39 -8.61 -0.90 1.08
CA ILE A 39 -8.43 -0.40 -0.29
C ILE A 39 -7.25 -1.11 -0.98
N ALA A 40 -6.17 -1.40 -0.25
CA ALA A 40 -5.01 -2.09 -0.81
C ALA A 40 -5.24 -3.61 -1.02
N ALA A 41 -6.17 -4.23 -0.29
CA ALA A 41 -6.42 -5.67 -0.32
C ALA A 41 -6.55 -6.29 -1.74
N PRO A 42 -7.39 -5.77 -2.66
CA PRO A 42 -7.58 -6.39 -3.97
C PRO A 42 -6.33 -6.35 -4.86
N PHE A 43 -5.38 -5.45 -4.61
CA PHE A 43 -4.20 -5.32 -5.47
C PHE A 43 -3.08 -6.32 -5.11
N GLY A 44 -3.20 -7.03 -3.99
CA GLY A 44 -2.23 -8.02 -3.53
C GLY A 44 -2.13 -9.22 -4.48
N GLY A 45 -0.89 -9.67 -4.77
CA GLY A 45 -0.64 -10.70 -5.78
C GLY A 45 -0.99 -10.26 -7.22
N GLY A 46 -1.21 -8.95 -7.39
CA GLY A 46 -1.69 -8.28 -8.60
C GLY A 46 -3.19 -8.37 -8.77
N ALA A 47 -3.87 -7.21 -8.71
CA ALA A 47 -5.29 -6.90 -8.99
C ALA A 47 -6.41 -7.89 -8.56
N GLY A 48 -6.08 -9.01 -7.93
CA GLY A 48 -6.99 -10.10 -7.59
C GLY A 48 -6.30 -11.46 -7.69
N ARG A 49 -4.97 -11.50 -7.48
CA ARG A 49 -4.07 -12.64 -7.79
C ARG A 49 -4.01 -13.04 -9.26
N MET A 50 -4.33 -12.11 -10.16
CA MET A 50 -4.27 -12.33 -11.61
C MET A 50 -2.85 -12.22 -12.18
N ARG A 51 -1.88 -11.71 -11.39
CA ARG A 51 -0.47 -11.52 -11.79
C ARG A 51 -0.24 -10.51 -12.93
N GLU A 52 -1.23 -9.66 -13.20
CA GLU A 52 -1.20 -8.67 -14.30
C GLU A 52 -0.53 -7.34 -13.90
N LEU A 53 -0.69 -6.90 -12.65
CA LEU A 53 -0.17 -5.62 -12.16
C LEU A 53 0.59 -5.80 -10.85
N CYS A 54 1.76 -5.17 -10.70
CA CYS A 54 2.52 -5.27 -9.45
C CYS A 54 1.82 -4.51 -8.31
N GLY A 55 1.37 -5.23 -7.28
CA GLY A 55 0.70 -4.63 -6.13
C GLY A 55 1.54 -3.61 -5.35
N THR A 56 2.85 -3.82 -5.24
CA THR A 56 3.77 -2.84 -4.64
C THR A 56 3.81 -1.53 -5.42
N VAL A 57 3.84 -1.59 -6.75
CA VAL A 57 3.80 -0.39 -7.60
C VAL A 57 2.42 0.29 -7.51
N SER A 58 1.33 -0.47 -7.45
CA SER A 58 -0.01 0.09 -7.18
C SER A 58 -0.04 0.89 -5.88
N ALA A 59 0.57 0.38 -4.82
CA ALA A 59 0.66 1.10 -3.53
C ALA A 59 1.49 2.39 -3.65
N MET A 60 2.59 2.39 -4.41
CA MET A 60 3.38 3.61 -4.65
C MET A 60 2.54 4.67 -5.36
N LEU A 61 1.74 4.28 -6.35
CA LEU A 61 0.83 5.21 -7.05
C LEU A 61 -0.27 5.74 -6.12
N MET A 62 -0.82 4.90 -5.25
CA MET A 62 -1.78 5.34 -4.23
C MET A 62 -1.16 6.38 -3.29
N VAL A 63 0.07 6.15 -2.80
CA VAL A 63 0.79 7.10 -1.96
C VAL A 63 1.01 8.42 -2.69
N CYS A 64 1.44 8.38 -3.96
CA CYS A 64 1.59 9.60 -4.75
C CYS A 64 0.28 10.38 -4.90
N GLY A 65 -0.83 9.69 -5.17
CA GLY A 65 -2.15 10.32 -5.25
C GLY A 65 -2.58 10.95 -3.93
N LEU A 66 -2.41 10.25 -2.82
CA LEU A 66 -2.80 10.74 -1.49
C LEU A 66 -1.95 11.92 -0.99
N ILE A 67 -0.70 12.04 -1.44
CA ILE A 67 0.20 13.11 -0.98
C ILE A 67 0.19 14.32 -1.92
N PHE A 68 0.15 14.10 -3.24
CA PHE A 68 0.46 15.16 -4.21
C PHE A 68 -0.72 15.56 -5.10
N TYR A 69 -1.80 14.78 -5.16
CA TYR A 69 -2.92 15.08 -6.04
C TYR A 69 -4.01 15.84 -5.29
N ASP A 70 -4.30 17.05 -5.75
CA ASP A 70 -5.45 17.84 -5.29
C ASP A 70 -6.66 17.49 -6.17
N ALA A 71 -7.77 17.15 -5.52
CA ALA A 71 -9.00 16.71 -6.18
C ALA A 71 -10.09 17.80 -6.18
N GLU A 72 -9.83 18.96 -5.57
CA GLU A 72 -10.72 20.13 -5.57
C GLU A 72 -10.48 21.09 -6.75
#